data_AF-A0A0R2S838-F1
#
_entry.id   AF-A0A0R2S838-F1
#
_cell.length_a   1.000
_cell.length_b   1.000
_cell.length_c   1.000
_cell.angle_alpha   90.00
_cell.angle_beta   90.00
_cell.angle_gamma   90.00
#
_symmetry.space_group_name_H-M   'P 1'
#
loop_
_entity.id
_entity.type
_entity.pdbx_description
1 polymer ?
#
loop_
_entity_poly.entity_id
_entity_poly.type
_entity_poly.pdbx_seq_one_letter_code
_entity_poly.pdbx_strand_id
1 'polypeptide(L)'
;EACLVEYDPSRTTAETVLRMFFETHDPTQRNGQGPDLGPQYRSAVFYQSDAQRELTASLIEQLRAKGYDVATELLPAAPFYSAEGYHQDYYDVKGGTPYCHGYRKLF
;
A
#
# COMPACT_ATOMS: atom_id res chain seq x y z
N GLU A 1 -3.49 9.36 -4.01
CA GLU A 1 -3.65 9.27 -2.54
C GLU A 1 -2.58 8.35 -2.00
N ALA A 2 -2.10 8.60 -0.78
CA ALA A 2 -1.05 7.79 -0.15
C ALA A 2 -1.13 7.93 1.38
N CYS A 3 -0.71 6.89 2.10
CA CYS A 3 -0.53 6.93 3.54
C CYS A 3 0.97 6.91 3.88
N LEU A 4 1.40 7.84 4.74
CA LEU A 4 2.71 7.76 5.38
C LEU A 4 2.57 6.93 6.65
N VAL A 5 3.30 5.83 6.75
CA VAL A 5 3.22 4.90 7.88
C VAL A 5 4.50 4.94 8.68
N GLU A 6 4.41 5.43 9.91
CA GLU A 6 5.45 5.33 10.92
C GLU A 6 5.18 4.10 11.80
N TYR A 7 6.21 3.33 12.11
CA TYR A 7 6.09 2.14 12.93
C TYR A 7 7.32 1.96 13.84
N ASP A 8 7.11 1.31 14.99
CA ASP A 8 8.16 0.95 15.93
C ASP A 8 8.83 -0.37 15.50
N PRO A 9 10.12 -0.36 15.12
CA PRO A 9 10.84 -1.55 14.65
C PRO A 9 11.03 -2.61 15.75
N SER A 10 10.82 -2.28 17.03
CA SER A 10 10.84 -3.26 18.13
C SER A 10 9.54 -4.07 18.23
N ARG A 11 8.45 -3.59 17.61
CA ARG A 11 7.11 -4.19 17.68
C ARG A 11 6.65 -4.80 16.36
N THR A 12 7.14 -4.30 15.23
CA THR A 12 6.84 -4.82 13.89
C THR A 12 8.02 -4.59 12.96
N THR A 13 7.94 -5.12 11.74
CA THR A 13 9.01 -4.99 10.73
C THR A 13 8.48 -4.31 9.47
N ALA A 14 9.41 -3.79 8.67
CA ALA A 14 9.10 -3.28 7.33
C ALA A 14 8.38 -4.33 6.47
N GLU A 15 8.78 -5.60 6.58
CA GLU A 15 8.17 -6.70 5.85
C GLU A 15 6.71 -6.89 6.24
N THR A 16 6.40 -6.90 7.55
CA THR A 16 5.02 -7.01 8.03
C THR A 16 4.14 -5.88 7.51
N VAL A 17 4.64 -4.64 7.53
CA VAL A 17 3.91 -3.47 7.01
C VAL A 17 3.68 -3.59 5.49
N LEU A 18 4.70 -3.99 4.73
CA LEU A 18 4.59 -4.14 3.28
C LEU A 18 3.68 -5.32 2.88
N ARG A 19 3.72 -6.44 3.62
CA ARG A 19 2.78 -7.55 3.42
C ARG A 19 1.36 -7.09 3.69
N MET A 20 1.13 -6.36 4.78
CA MET A 20 -0.17 -5.77 5.08
C MET A 20 -0.67 -4.89 3.92
N PHE A 21 0.20 -4.06 3.34
CA PHE A 21 -0.14 -3.26 2.16
C PHE A 21 -0.66 -4.13 1.00
N PHE A 22 0.07 -5.17 0.61
CA PHE A 22 -0.38 -6.08 -0.46
C PHE A 22 -1.66 -6.86 -0.10
N GLU A 23 -1.89 -7.12 1.19
CA GLU A 23 -3.03 -7.89 1.69
C GLU A 23 -4.28 -7.04 1.93
N THR A 24 -4.27 -5.71 1.76
CA THR A 24 -5.45 -4.84 1.97
C THR A 24 -6.09 -4.27 0.71
N HIS A 25 -5.49 -4.49 -0.47
CA HIS A 25 -5.99 -3.98 -1.76
C HIS A 25 -5.76 -5.04 -2.85
N ASP A 26 -6.34 -4.87 -4.05
CA ASP A 26 -5.94 -5.65 -5.22
C ASP A 26 -4.64 -5.08 -5.83
N PRO A 27 -3.48 -5.76 -5.70
CA PRO A 27 -2.22 -5.27 -6.25
C PRO A 27 -2.09 -5.53 -7.76
N THR A 28 -3.08 -6.14 -8.40
CA THR A 28 -3.11 -6.43 -9.84
C THR A 28 -3.94 -5.42 -10.64
N GLN A 29 -4.81 -4.66 -9.96
CA GLN A 29 -5.62 -3.64 -10.60
C GLN A 29 -4.74 -2.44 -11.03
N ARG A 30 -4.77 -2.14 -12.33
CA ARG A 30 -4.04 -1.00 -12.89
C ARG A 30 -4.89 0.27 -12.83
N ASN A 31 -4.27 1.40 -12.44
CA ASN A 31 -4.89 2.72 -12.41
C ASN A 31 -6.22 2.80 -11.63
N GLY A 32 -6.32 2.09 -10.50
CA GLY A 32 -7.52 2.09 -9.68
C GLY A 32 -7.48 1.09 -8.53
N GLN A 33 -8.47 1.18 -7.66
CA GLN A 33 -8.77 0.17 -6.65
C GLN A 33 -10.29 0.00 -6.49
N GLY A 34 -10.80 -1.20 -6.71
CA GLY A 34 -12.24 -1.45 -6.71
C GLY A 34 -12.98 -0.49 -7.66
N PRO A 35 -14.02 0.22 -7.20
CA PRO A 35 -14.75 1.20 -8.04
C PRO A 35 -14.01 2.53 -8.21
N ASP A 36 -12.91 2.78 -7.49
CA ASP A 36 -12.15 4.03 -7.55
C ASP A 36 -11.15 3.97 -8.70
N LEU A 37 -11.47 4.64 -9.81
CA LEU A 37 -10.68 4.62 -11.04
C LEU A 37 -9.95 5.96 -11.25
N GLY A 38 -8.66 5.87 -11.57
CA GLY A 38 -7.81 7.02 -11.85
C GLY A 38 -6.37 6.83 -11.37
N PRO A 39 -5.41 7.58 -11.95
CA PRO A 39 -3.99 7.48 -11.60
C PRO A 39 -3.70 7.81 -10.13
N GLN A 40 -4.58 8.56 -9.47
CA GLN A 40 -4.49 8.86 -8.03
C GLN A 40 -4.74 7.64 -7.13
N TYR A 41 -5.35 6.57 -7.64
CA TYR A 41 -5.67 5.33 -6.92
C TYR A 41 -4.77 4.15 -7.32
N ARG A 42 -3.70 4.41 -8.09
CA ARG A 42 -2.76 3.35 -8.50
C ARG A 42 -2.02 2.78 -7.29
N SER A 43 -1.73 1.48 -7.34
CA SER A 43 -0.88 0.81 -6.35
C SER A 43 0.58 1.26 -6.52
N ALA A 44 1.18 1.80 -5.45
CA ALA A 44 2.58 2.21 -5.45
C ALA A 44 3.20 2.11 -4.05
N VAL A 45 4.48 1.77 -3.99
CA VAL A 45 5.32 1.86 -2.78
C VAL A 45 6.41 2.90 -3.02
N PHE A 46 6.42 3.92 -2.15
CA PHE A 46 7.41 4.98 -2.14
C PHE A 46 8.53 4.64 -1.16
N TYR A 47 9.63 4.07 -1.65
CA TYR A 47 10.71 3.58 -0.81
C TYR A 47 11.63 4.72 -0.33
N GLN A 48 12.06 4.65 0.93
CA GLN A 48 12.96 5.61 1.57
C GLN A 48 14.41 5.12 1.66
N SER A 49 14.67 3.86 1.35
CA SER A 49 16.01 3.27 1.33
C SER A 49 16.11 2.13 0.32
N ASP A 50 17.34 1.77 -0.05
CA ASP A 50 17.59 0.62 -0.93
C ASP A 50 17.16 -0.70 -0.29
N ALA A 51 17.33 -0.85 1.02
CA ALA A 51 16.86 -2.03 1.75
C ALA A 51 15.33 -2.18 1.65
N GLN A 52 14.58 -1.08 1.74
CA GLN A 52 13.13 -1.11 1.55
C GLN A 52 12.78 -1.43 0.09
N ARG A 53 13.50 -0.85 -0.88
CA ARG A 53 13.32 -1.13 -2.32
C ARG A 53 13.48 -2.62 -2.62
N GLU A 54 14.56 -3.22 -2.14
CA GLU A 54 14.88 -4.64 -2.34
C GLU A 54 13.86 -5.56 -1.67
N LEU A 55 13.45 -5.23 -0.44
CA LEU A 55 12.41 -5.96 0.27
C LEU A 55 11.08 -5.92 -0.47
N THR A 56 10.63 -4.74 -0.91
CA THR A 56 9.38 -4.61 -1.69
C THR A 56 9.48 -5.38 -3.01
N ALA A 57 10.61 -5.29 -3.72
CA ALA A 57 10.82 -6.04 -4.96
C ALA A 57 10.73 -7.55 -4.74
N SER A 58 11.34 -8.07 -3.66
CA SER A 58 11.25 -9.48 -3.27
C SER A 58 9.81 -9.93 -3.01
N LEU A 59 9.00 -9.12 -2.32
CA LEU A 59 7.59 -9.42 -2.08
C LEU A 59 6.78 -9.45 -3.40
N ILE A 60 7.07 -8.53 -4.33
CA ILE A 60 6.46 -8.54 -5.67
C ILE A 60 6.81 -9.82 -6.42
N GLU A 61 8.07 -10.24 -6.41
CA GLU A 61 8.50 -11.48 -7.07
C GLU A 61 7.85 -12.73 -6.46
N GLN A 62 7.67 -12.77 -5.13
CA GLN A 62 6.92 -13.84 -4.48
C GLN A 62 5.45 -13.91 -4.93
N LEU A 63 4.79 -12.76 -5.12
CA LEU A 63 3.43 -12.72 -5.65
C LEU A 63 3.37 -13.13 -7.13
N ARG A 64 4.34 -12.67 -7.94
CA ARG A 64 4.46 -13.11 -9.34
C ARG A 64 4.67 -14.61 -9.46
N ALA A 65 5.50 -15.21 -8.60
CA ALA A 65 5.69 -16.66 -8.53
C ALA A 65 4.40 -17.41 -8.15
N LYS A 66 3.47 -16.77 -7.45
CA LYS A 66 2.12 -17.29 -7.14
C LYS A 66 1.10 -17.05 -8.26
N GLY A 67 1.49 -16.42 -9.37
CA GLY A 67 0.66 -16.20 -10.55
C GLY A 67 -0.07 -14.85 -10.60
N TYR A 68 0.24 -13.91 -9.70
CA TYR A 68 -0.34 -12.57 -9.73
C TYR A 68 0.38 -11.67 -10.74
N ASP A 69 -0.36 -10.98 -11.62
CA ASP A 69 0.18 -9.89 -12.46
C ASP A 69 0.24 -8.59 -11.66
N VAL A 70 1.26 -8.48 -10.79
CA VAL A 70 1.40 -7.35 -9.87
C VAL A 70 1.65 -6.04 -10.63
N ALA A 71 0.76 -5.08 -10.45
CA ALA A 71 0.77 -3.74 -11.03
C ALA A 71 1.41 -2.67 -10.13
N THR A 72 1.79 -3.01 -8.89
CA THR A 72 2.39 -2.09 -7.93
C THR A 72 3.71 -1.47 -8.45
N GLU A 73 3.78 -0.14 -8.44
CA GLU A 73 4.98 0.62 -8.81
C GLU A 73 5.96 0.73 -7.62
N LEU A 74 7.26 0.63 -7.88
CA LEU A 74 8.31 1.00 -6.91
C LEU A 74 8.89 2.34 -7.30
N LEU A 75 8.70 3.35 -6.46
CA LEU A 75 9.12 4.71 -6.72
C LEU A 75 9.98 5.22 -5.56
N PRO A 76 11.03 6.02 -5.80
CA PRO A 76 11.73 6.70 -4.72
C PRO A 76 10.75 7.64 -4.00
N ALA A 77 10.89 7.75 -2.67
CA ALA A 77 10.10 8.69 -1.90
C ALA A 77 10.32 10.13 -2.37
N ALA A 78 9.21 10.85 -2.49
CA ALA A 78 9.16 12.28 -2.82
C ALA A 78 8.54 13.04 -1.63
N PRO A 79 8.54 14.39 -1.62
CA PRO A 79 7.87 15.15 -0.58
C PRO A 79 6.42 14.67 -0.37
N PHE A 80 6.09 14.38 0.89
CA PHE A 80 4.73 13.98 1.29
C PHE A 80 3.93 15.22 1.67
N TYR A 81 2.80 15.43 1.00
CA TYR A 81 1.88 16.52 1.29
C TYR A 81 0.69 15.96 2.04
N SER A 82 0.53 16.34 3.32
CA SER A 82 -0.61 15.94 4.12
C SER A 82 -1.91 16.44 3.49
N ALA A 83 -2.89 15.53 3.36
CA ALA A 83 -4.24 15.89 2.97
C ALA A 83 -4.92 16.76 4.03
N GLU A 84 -5.98 17.45 3.64
CA GLU A 84 -6.79 18.28 4.52
C GLU A 84 -7.29 17.53 5.76
N GLY A 85 -7.51 18.24 6.86
CA GLY A 85 -7.83 17.63 8.15
C GLY A 85 -9.07 16.72 8.15
N TYR A 86 -10.04 16.96 7.27
CA TYR A 86 -11.24 16.12 7.17
C TYR A 86 -10.99 14.76 6.49
N HIS A 87 -9.83 14.56 5.87
CA HIS A 87 -9.39 13.26 5.33
C HIS A 87 -8.65 12.40 6.36
N GLN A 88 -8.12 13.02 7.42
CA GLN A 88 -7.40 12.29 8.46
C GLN A 88 -8.40 11.51 9.33
N ASP A 89 -8.08 10.25 9.63
CA ASP A 89 -8.90 9.35 10.45
C ASP A 89 -10.37 9.26 9.99
N TYR A 90 -10.61 9.39 8.68
CA TYR A 90 -11.94 9.59 8.10
C TYR A 90 -12.94 8.51 8.54
N TYR A 91 -12.55 7.23 8.50
CA TYR A 91 -13.43 6.12 8.88
C TYR A 91 -13.76 6.12 10.36
N ASP A 92 -12.81 6.46 11.23
CA ASP A 92 -13.02 6.53 12.68
C ASP A 92 -13.96 7.70 13.03
N VAL A 93 -13.75 8.86 12.41
CA VAL A 93 -14.59 10.05 12.60
C VAL A 93 -16.02 9.83 12.08
N LYS A 94 -16.18 9.08 10.98
CA LYS A 94 -17.51 8.81 10.38
C LYS A 94 -18.18 7.53 10.88
N GLY A 95 -17.48 6.70 11.65
CA GLY A 95 -17.96 5.37 12.05
C GLY A 95 -18.20 4.42 10.87
N GLY A 96 -17.44 4.59 9.78
CA GLY A 96 -17.58 3.83 8.54
C GLY A 96 -16.62 2.64 8.48
N THR A 97 -16.84 1.75 7.51
CA THR A 97 -15.87 0.72 7.12
C THR A 97 -15.31 1.03 5.73
N PRO A 98 -14.05 0.68 5.44
CA PRO A 98 -13.51 0.79 4.08
C PRO A 98 -14.36 -0.02 3.09
N TYR A 99 -14.70 0.57 1.95
CA TYR A 99 -15.55 -0.07 0.95
C TYR A 99 -14.75 -0.76 -0.18
N CYS A 100 -13.54 -0.28 -0.47
CA CYS A 100 -12.69 -0.78 -1.56
C CYS A 100 -11.40 -1.47 -1.07
N HIS A 101 -11.19 -1.54 0.25
CA HIS A 101 -10.02 -2.15 0.88
C HIS A 101 -10.46 -3.22 1.87
N GLY A 102 -9.87 -4.41 1.77
CA GLY A 102 -10.25 -5.56 2.59
C GLY A 102 -9.11 -6.56 2.71
N TYR A 103 -8.99 -7.18 3.88
CA TYR A 103 -7.92 -8.13 4.14
C TYR A 103 -8.08 -9.42 3.32
N ARG A 104 -7.05 -9.77 2.56
CA ARG A 104 -6.87 -11.07 1.90
C ARG A 104 -5.44 -11.53 2.11
N LYS A 105 -5.26 -12.67 2.78
CA LYS A 105 -3.93 -13.28 2.96
C LYS A 105 -3.34 -13.67 1.60
N LEU A 106 -2.16 -13.14 1.28
CA LEU A 106 -1.44 -13.40 0.04
C LEU A 106 -0.13 -14.15 0.26
N PHE A 107 0.50 -13.97 1.41
CA PHE A 107 1.83 -14.51 1.69
C PHE A 107 1.80 -15.75 2.60
#